data_AF-A0AAY4B232-F1
#
_entry.id   AF-A0AAY4B232-F1
#
_cell.length_a   1.000
_cell.length_b   1.000
_cell.length_c   1.000
_cell.angle_alpha   90.00
_cell.angle_beta   90.00
_cell.angle_gamma   90.00
#
_symmetry.space_group_name_H-M   'P 1'
#
loop_
_entity.id
_entity.type
_entity.pdbx_description
1 polymer ?
#
loop_
_entity_poly.entity_id
_entity_poly.type
_entity_poly.pdbx_seq_one_letter_code
_entity_poly.pdbx_strand_id
1 'polypeptide(L)'
;MAGRLQILLNMSGSWSVLGRLAAGTPPWSSCCRTKFTKARIPAEVFEERSREHEKFGGDPERIHKLHVVTRVKSTMRRPFWEKKVVRSLGLGKAHEPRVHKNTPSVNSQLKIIKHLVRIQPLKLLDGLPAEEDMAETYLNSKGELVVRQQLKADKPQTLDS
;
A
#
# COMPACT_ATOMS: atom_id res chain seq x y z
N MET A 1 -12.55 -76.82 -13.75
CA MET A 1 -11.37 -77.70 -13.71
C MET A 1 -10.37 -77.10 -12.72
N ALA A 2 -10.35 -77.64 -11.51
CA ALA A 2 -9.39 -77.27 -10.47
C ALA A 2 -8.03 -77.92 -10.79
N GLY A 3 -6.94 -77.19 -10.56
CA GLY A 3 -5.57 -77.69 -10.66
C GLY A 3 -4.66 -76.88 -9.75
N ARG A 4 -4.17 -77.52 -8.70
CA ARG A 4 -3.39 -76.97 -7.57
C ARG A 4 -1.91 -77.32 -7.77
N LEU A 5 -1.02 -76.50 -7.18
CA LEU A 5 0.41 -76.75 -6.86
C LEU A 5 1.36 -76.65 -8.07
N GLN A 6 2.57 -76.10 -7.98
CA GLN A 6 3.56 -76.18 -6.90
C GLN A 6 4.44 -74.91 -6.83
N ILE A 7 4.86 -74.56 -5.61
CA ILE A 7 5.94 -73.62 -5.31
C ILE A 7 7.27 -74.36 -5.54
N LEU A 8 8.22 -73.72 -6.23
CA LEU A 8 9.64 -74.06 -6.14
C LEU A 8 10.43 -72.82 -5.69
N LEU A 9 10.88 -72.88 -4.44
CA LEU A 9 11.97 -72.08 -3.92
C LEU A 9 13.25 -72.44 -4.69
N ASN A 10 13.98 -71.43 -5.15
CA ASN A 10 15.41 -71.59 -5.36
C ASN A 10 16.13 -70.35 -4.82
N MET A 11 16.86 -70.54 -3.72
CA MET A 11 17.80 -69.59 -3.16
C MET A 11 19.21 -70.06 -3.55
N SER A 12 19.95 -69.26 -4.31
CA SER A 12 21.42 -69.30 -4.27
C SER A 12 22.04 -68.06 -4.92
N GLY A 13 22.49 -67.15 -4.07
CA GLY A 13 23.74 -66.40 -4.20
C GLY A 13 23.99 -65.53 -5.44
N SER A 14 23.95 -64.21 -5.23
CA SER A 14 25.04 -63.35 -5.70
C SER A 14 25.24 -62.21 -4.72
N TRP A 15 26.43 -62.16 -4.13
CA TRP A 15 26.89 -61.06 -3.30
C TRP A 15 27.20 -59.83 -4.14
N SER A 16 27.19 -58.67 -3.47
CA SER A 16 27.73 -57.38 -3.90
C SER A 16 26.71 -56.41 -4.52
N VAL A 17 26.13 -55.53 -3.71
CA VAL A 17 26.47 -54.09 -3.71
C VAL A 17 26.27 -53.55 -2.29
N LEU A 18 27.36 -53.52 -1.51
CA LEU A 18 27.48 -52.63 -0.37
C LEU A 18 27.77 -51.23 -0.95
N GLY A 19 26.85 -50.28 -0.84
CA GLY A 19 27.05 -48.99 -1.50
C GLY A 19 26.06 -47.90 -1.13
N ARG A 20 26.21 -47.36 0.08
CA ARG A 20 25.70 -46.06 0.53
C ARG A 20 24.18 -45.92 0.66
N LEU A 21 23.68 -46.34 1.82
CA LEU A 21 22.74 -45.47 2.54
C LEU A 21 23.49 -44.17 2.86
N ALA A 22 23.35 -43.16 2.00
CA ALA A 22 23.72 -41.80 2.36
C ALA A 22 22.73 -41.36 3.44
N ALA A 23 23.16 -41.55 4.68
CA ALA A 23 22.59 -40.91 5.85
C ALA A 23 22.44 -39.40 5.61
N GLY A 24 21.42 -38.84 6.24
CA GLY A 24 20.87 -37.52 5.98
C GLY A 24 21.89 -36.38 5.83
N THR A 25 21.62 -35.51 4.86
CA THR A 25 21.65 -34.09 5.15
C THR A 25 20.30 -33.72 5.75
N PRO A 26 20.26 -33.31 7.02
CA PRO A 26 19.04 -32.77 7.56
C PRO A 26 18.63 -31.51 6.77
N PRO A 27 17.35 -31.26 6.49
CA PRO A 27 16.91 -30.05 5.78
C PRO A 27 17.12 -28.75 6.60
N TRP A 28 17.71 -28.82 7.80
CA TRP A 28 17.80 -27.70 8.74
C TRP A 28 19.07 -26.86 8.64
N SER A 29 19.94 -27.10 7.65
CA SER A 29 21.15 -26.28 7.44
C SER A 29 21.04 -25.37 6.22
N SER A 30 19.97 -24.61 6.15
CA SER A 30 20.04 -23.29 5.54
C SER A 30 19.43 -22.31 6.52
N CYS A 31 20.25 -21.82 7.45
CA CYS A 31 19.99 -20.53 8.09
C CYS A 31 20.08 -19.48 6.98
N CYS A 32 19.04 -19.41 6.15
CA CYS A 32 18.88 -18.40 5.12
C CYS A 32 18.65 -17.09 5.85
N ARG A 33 19.73 -16.43 6.27
CA ARG A 33 19.67 -15.02 6.63
C ARG A 33 19.32 -14.26 5.37
N THR A 34 18.02 -14.13 5.10
CA THR A 34 17.50 -13.39 3.97
C THR A 34 18.02 -11.96 4.06
N LYS A 35 18.82 -11.53 3.07
CA LYS A 35 19.29 -10.15 2.99
C LYS A 35 18.07 -9.24 2.94
N PHE A 36 18.08 -8.16 3.73
CA PHE A 36 17.04 -7.16 3.66
C PHE A 36 17.13 -6.42 2.32
N THR A 37 16.12 -6.59 1.47
CA THR A 37 16.05 -6.03 0.12
C THR A 37 14.79 -5.19 -0.05
N LYS A 38 14.70 -4.43 -1.14
CA LYS A 38 13.50 -3.65 -1.45
C LYS A 38 12.34 -4.61 -1.75
N ALA A 39 11.24 -4.46 -1.02
CA ALA A 39 10.03 -5.26 -1.24
C ALA A 39 9.44 -4.98 -2.63
N ARG A 40 9.15 -6.05 -3.37
CA ARG A 40 8.36 -6.03 -4.61
C ARG A 40 6.93 -6.38 -4.24
N ILE A 41 6.01 -5.42 -4.39
CA ILE A 41 4.59 -5.64 -4.06
C ILE A 41 3.90 -6.16 -5.31
N PRO A 42 3.24 -7.34 -5.27
CA PRO A 42 2.50 -7.87 -6.41
C PRO A 42 1.34 -6.95 -6.78
N ALA A 43 0.96 -6.96 -8.07
CA ALA A 43 -0.13 -6.12 -8.58
C ALA A 43 -1.48 -6.52 -7.98
N GLU A 44 -1.69 -7.81 -7.76
CA GLU A 44 -2.89 -8.44 -7.17
C GLU A 44 -3.34 -7.76 -5.87
N VAL A 45 -2.40 -7.41 -4.98
CA VAL A 45 -2.69 -6.72 -3.71
C VAL A 45 -3.40 -5.38 -3.89
N PHE A 46 -3.20 -4.69 -5.03
CA PHE A 46 -3.90 -3.45 -5.33
C PHE A 46 -5.24 -3.68 -6.01
N GLU A 47 -5.36 -4.74 -6.80
CA GLU A 47 -6.62 -5.13 -7.44
C GLU A 47 -7.63 -5.62 -6.40
N GLU A 48 -7.22 -6.48 -5.47
CA GLU A 48 -8.03 -6.93 -4.35
C GLU A 48 -8.58 -5.75 -3.55
N ARG A 49 -7.71 -4.79 -3.19
CA ARG A 49 -8.16 -3.60 -2.46
C ARG A 49 -9.03 -2.66 -3.28
N SER A 50 -8.96 -2.70 -4.61
CA SER A 50 -9.86 -1.93 -5.48
C SER A 50 -11.28 -2.51 -5.53
N ARG A 51 -11.45 -3.81 -5.24
CA ARG A 51 -12.76 -4.46 -5.17
C ARG A 51 -13.56 -4.03 -3.93
N GLU A 52 -12.89 -3.66 -2.84
CA GLU A 52 -13.49 -3.21 -1.57
C GLU A 52 -14.11 -1.79 -1.61
N HIS A 53 -14.79 -1.42 -2.69
CA HIS A 53 -15.29 -0.06 -2.91
C HIS A 53 -16.41 0.35 -1.93
N GLU A 54 -17.33 -0.56 -1.60
CA GLU A 54 -18.44 -0.34 -0.65
C GLU A 54 -17.95 0.07 0.75
N LYS A 55 -16.84 -0.51 1.19
CA LYS A 55 -16.27 -0.28 2.52
C LYS A 55 -15.63 1.10 2.67
N PHE A 56 -15.01 1.60 1.61
CA PHE A 56 -14.28 2.87 1.63
C PHE A 56 -15.06 4.04 1.01
N GLY A 57 -16.22 3.76 0.39
CA GLY A 57 -17.09 4.78 -0.22
C GLY A 57 -16.45 5.47 -1.42
N GLY A 58 -15.74 4.71 -2.26
CA GLY A 58 -15.12 5.22 -3.48
C GLY A 58 -15.79 4.65 -4.72
N ASP A 59 -16.02 5.49 -5.74
CA ASP A 59 -16.65 5.07 -6.99
C ASP A 59 -15.59 4.59 -8.00
N PRO A 60 -15.72 3.38 -8.58
CA PRO A 60 -14.74 2.87 -9.55
C PRO A 60 -14.76 3.66 -10.87
N GLU A 61 -15.92 4.19 -11.26
CA GLU A 61 -16.09 4.99 -12.47
C GLU A 61 -15.43 6.36 -12.34
N ARG A 62 -15.50 6.97 -11.15
CA ARG A 62 -14.98 8.31 -10.89
C ARG A 62 -13.79 8.27 -9.95
N ILE A 63 -12.63 7.98 -10.54
CA ILE A 63 -11.35 8.02 -9.82
C ILE A 63 -10.98 9.47 -9.46
N HIS A 64 -10.56 9.69 -8.23
CA HIS A 64 -10.08 11.00 -7.77
C HIS A 64 -8.75 11.38 -8.42
N LYS A 65 -8.63 12.65 -8.79
CA LYS A 65 -7.48 13.18 -9.53
C LYS A 65 -6.28 13.50 -8.62
N LEU A 66 -6.54 13.91 -7.39
CA LEU A 66 -5.53 14.39 -6.45
C LEU A 66 -5.58 13.62 -5.14
N HIS A 67 -4.40 13.29 -4.61
CA HIS A 67 -4.21 12.69 -3.30
C HIS A 67 -3.75 13.74 -2.31
N VAL A 68 -4.32 13.73 -1.11
CA VAL A 68 -3.77 14.36 0.08
C VAL A 68 -2.94 13.32 0.80
N VAL A 69 -1.63 13.56 0.86
CA VAL A 69 -0.67 12.65 1.48
C VAL A 69 -0.12 13.31 2.74
N THR A 70 -0.23 12.59 3.85
CA THR A 70 0.28 13.05 5.14
C THR A 70 1.20 11.99 5.72
N ARG A 71 2.42 12.36 6.11
CA ARG A 71 3.33 11.44 6.79
C ARG A 71 2.91 11.28 8.26
N VAL A 72 2.59 10.05 8.66
CA VAL A 72 2.14 9.71 10.02
C VAL A 72 3.22 8.97 10.82
N LYS A 73 4.08 8.18 10.16
CA LYS A 73 5.20 7.50 10.83
C LYS A 73 6.54 8.16 10.52
N SER A 74 7.47 8.04 11.47
CA SER A 74 8.82 8.56 11.34
C SER A 74 9.65 7.82 10.28
N THR A 75 10.54 8.54 9.61
CA THR A 75 11.57 7.99 8.70
C THR A 75 12.80 7.47 9.44
N MET A 76 12.86 7.64 10.76
CA MET A 76 13.93 7.11 11.59
C MET A 76 13.94 5.56 11.53
N ARG A 77 15.14 4.96 11.50
CA ARG A 77 15.34 3.51 11.34
C ARG A 77 14.76 2.91 10.04
N ARG A 78 14.46 3.74 9.04
CA ARG A 78 14.03 3.28 7.71
C ARG A 78 15.20 3.23 6.72
N PRO A 79 15.10 2.39 5.69
CA PRO A 79 16.13 2.29 4.66
C PRO A 79 16.32 3.60 3.91
N PHE A 80 17.52 3.82 3.37
CA PHE A 80 17.85 5.09 2.70
C PHE A 80 16.98 5.35 1.46
N TRP A 81 16.50 4.31 0.77
CA TRP A 81 15.61 4.47 -0.39
C TRP A 81 14.23 5.01 0.01
N GLU A 82 13.67 4.61 1.16
CA GLU A 82 12.42 5.19 1.67
C GLU A 82 12.61 6.67 2.01
N LYS A 83 13.74 7.01 2.68
CA LYS A 83 14.08 8.40 3.01
C LYS A 83 14.21 9.28 1.77
N LYS A 84 14.78 8.75 0.68
CA LYS A 84 14.90 9.47 -0.60
C LYS A 84 13.52 9.77 -1.20
N VAL A 85 12.59 8.79 -1.16
CA VAL A 85 11.21 8.97 -1.65
C VAL A 85 10.42 9.98 -0.81
N VAL A 86 10.56 9.94 0.52
CA VAL A 86 9.93 10.93 1.40
C VAL A 86 10.42 12.34 1.09
N ARG A 87 11.72 12.50 0.79
CA ARG A 87 12.30 13.78 0.38
C ARG A 87 11.80 14.24 -0.99
N SER A 88 11.71 13.35 -1.98
CA SER A 88 11.22 13.70 -3.32
C SER A 88 9.75 14.13 -3.33
N LEU A 89 8.95 13.57 -2.42
CA LEU A 89 7.54 13.95 -2.25
C LEU A 89 7.35 15.18 -1.34
N GLY A 90 8.41 15.76 -0.77
CA GLY A 90 8.28 16.93 0.10
C GLY A 90 7.62 16.65 1.47
N LEU A 91 7.63 15.38 1.92
CA LEU A 91 7.04 14.94 3.19
C LEU A 91 8.05 15.03 4.37
N GLY A 92 8.80 16.14 4.43
CA GLY A 92 9.86 16.34 5.41
C GLY A 92 9.35 16.50 6.84
N LYS A 93 8.29 17.30 7.02
CA LYS A 93 7.60 17.47 8.31
C LYS A 93 6.53 16.39 8.48
N ALA A 94 6.37 15.89 9.70
CA ALA A 94 5.29 14.94 10.00
C ALA A 94 3.96 15.71 10.15
N HIS A 95 2.84 15.04 9.89
CA HIS A 95 1.49 15.60 10.05
C HIS A 95 1.16 16.84 9.20
N GLU A 96 2.04 17.21 8.25
CA GLU A 96 1.76 18.24 7.26
C GLU A 96 1.18 17.60 6.00
N PRO A 97 -0.05 17.96 5.58
CA PRO A 97 -0.64 17.42 4.36
C PRO A 97 -0.01 18.05 3.12
N ARG A 98 0.29 17.22 2.11
CA ARG A 98 0.78 17.64 0.80
C ARG A 98 -0.10 17.06 -0.29
N VAL A 99 -0.40 17.86 -1.31
CA VAL A 99 -1.24 17.45 -2.44
C VAL A 99 -0.35 16.93 -3.56
N HIS A 100 -0.68 15.73 -4.06
CA HIS A 100 0.01 15.12 -5.20
C HIS A 100 -0.97 14.63 -6.26
N LYS A 101 -0.53 14.59 -7.51
CA LYS A 101 -1.31 14.06 -8.63
C LYS A 101 -1.44 12.54 -8.54
N ASN A 102 -2.62 12.01 -8.87
CA ASN A 102 -2.84 10.57 -9.00
C ASN A 102 -2.30 10.06 -10.35
N THR A 103 -0.98 10.03 -10.51
CA THR A 103 -0.30 9.48 -11.70
C THR A 103 0.43 8.18 -11.34
N PRO A 104 0.64 7.26 -12.30
CA PRO A 104 1.34 5.99 -12.03
C PRO A 104 2.76 6.20 -11.47
N SER A 105 3.46 7.25 -11.92
CA SER A 105 4.78 7.62 -11.41
C SER A 105 4.74 7.94 -9.91
N VAL A 106 3.85 8.85 -9.49
CA VAL A 106 3.67 9.20 -8.08
C VAL A 106 3.15 8.00 -7.27
N ASN A 107 2.20 7.25 -7.81
CA ASN A 107 1.66 6.06 -7.14
C ASN A 107 2.75 5.01 -6.90
N SER A 108 3.68 4.81 -7.83
CA SER A 108 4.81 3.88 -7.63
C SER A 108 5.69 4.29 -6.43
N GLN A 109 5.89 5.59 -6.24
CA GLN A 109 6.63 6.13 -5.10
C GLN A 109 5.83 5.93 -3.79
N LEU A 110 4.53 6.24 -3.81
CA LEU A 110 3.65 6.04 -2.66
C LEU A 110 3.55 4.56 -2.25
N LYS A 111 3.59 3.62 -3.21
CA LYS A 111 3.62 2.18 -2.93
C LYS A 111 4.84 1.77 -2.09
N ILE A 112 5.99 2.41 -2.28
CA ILE A 112 7.22 2.13 -1.52
C ILE A 112 7.07 2.57 -0.05
N ILE A 113 6.42 3.70 0.19
CA ILE A 113 6.31 4.32 1.53
C ILE A 113 4.91 4.18 2.14
N LYS A 114 4.08 3.28 1.63
CA LYS A 114 2.66 3.13 2.03
C LYS A 114 2.45 2.92 3.53
N HIS A 115 3.44 2.35 4.22
CA HIS A 115 3.44 2.13 5.67
C HIS A 115 3.81 3.36 6.49
N LEU A 116 4.30 4.43 5.86
CA LEU A 116 4.68 5.69 6.53
C LEU A 116 3.63 6.79 6.40
N VAL A 117 2.78 6.70 5.38
CA VAL A 117 1.87 7.78 4.98
C VAL A 117 0.41 7.37 5.12
N ARG A 118 -0.43 8.37 5.36
CA ARG A 118 -1.87 8.32 5.15
C ARG A 118 -2.15 8.98 3.80
N ILE A 119 -2.95 8.32 2.98
CA ILE A 119 -3.37 8.80 1.67
C ILE A 119 -4.89 8.97 1.72
N GLN A 120 -5.38 10.15 1.39
CA GLN A 120 -6.81 10.46 1.30
C GLN A 120 -7.10 11.10 -0.06
N PRO A 121 -8.29 10.88 -0.64
CA PRO A 121 -8.71 11.65 -1.80
C PRO A 121 -8.96 13.11 -1.40
N LEU A 122 -8.59 14.05 -2.26
CA LEU A 122 -8.98 15.46 -2.08
C LEU A 122 -10.47 15.62 -2.43
N LYS A 123 -11.26 16.10 -1.46
CA LYS A 123 -12.68 16.43 -1.66
C LYS A 123 -12.84 17.94 -1.81
N LEU A 124 -13.54 18.33 -2.87
CA LEU A 124 -13.91 19.72 -3.15
C LEU A 124 -15.39 19.85 -2.87
N LEU A 125 -15.78 20.54 -1.79
CA LEU A 125 -17.20 20.76 -1.45
C LEU A 125 -17.78 21.87 -2.33
N ASP A 126 -17.08 22.99 -2.41
CA ASP A 126 -17.54 24.21 -3.08
C ASP A 126 -16.96 24.36 -4.51
N GLY A 127 -16.25 23.33 -4.99
CA GLY A 127 -15.56 23.35 -6.28
C GLY A 127 -14.10 23.80 -6.19
N LEU A 128 -13.58 24.36 -7.28
CA LEU A 128 -12.24 24.94 -7.28
C LEU A 128 -12.32 26.37 -6.74
N PRO A 129 -11.39 26.79 -5.87
CA PRO A 129 -11.40 28.14 -5.33
C PRO A 129 -11.20 29.16 -6.46
N ALA A 130 -11.98 30.24 -6.41
CA ALA A 130 -11.76 31.42 -7.25
C ALA A 130 -10.53 32.20 -6.76
N GLU A 131 -10.05 33.14 -7.56
CA GLU A 131 -8.86 33.96 -7.22
C GLU A 131 -9.05 34.75 -5.92
N GLU A 132 -10.26 35.24 -5.67
CA GLU A 132 -10.66 35.96 -4.46
C GLU A 132 -10.56 35.09 -3.20
N ASP A 133 -10.92 33.81 -3.33
CA ASP A 133 -10.99 32.84 -2.22
C ASP A 133 -9.63 32.21 -1.87
N MET A 134 -8.59 32.44 -2.69
CA MET A 134 -7.28 31.78 -2.54
C MET A 134 -6.68 31.96 -1.15
N ALA A 135 -6.79 33.17 -0.58
CA ALA A 135 -6.25 33.50 0.74
C ALA A 135 -7.03 32.85 1.90
N GLU A 136 -8.29 32.47 1.66
CA GLU A 136 -9.23 31.99 2.66
C GLU A 136 -9.41 30.47 2.63
N THR A 137 -8.75 29.79 1.70
CA THR A 137 -8.78 28.34 1.59
C THR A 137 -7.86 27.66 2.59
N TYR A 138 -8.34 26.58 3.19
CA TYR A 138 -7.50 25.70 4.00
C TYR A 138 -7.86 24.23 3.80
N LEU A 139 -6.86 23.37 4.00
CA LEU A 139 -7.00 21.93 3.87
C LEU A 139 -7.27 21.30 5.24
N ASN A 140 -8.41 20.62 5.37
CA ASN A 140 -8.78 19.94 6.61
C ASN A 140 -8.05 18.59 6.75
N SER A 141 -7.95 18.09 7.98
CA SER A 141 -7.40 16.76 8.31
C SER A 141 -8.15 15.59 7.66
N LYS A 142 -9.40 15.82 7.23
CA LYS A 142 -10.22 14.85 6.49
C LYS A 142 -9.87 14.77 5.00
N GLY A 143 -9.11 15.73 4.47
CA GLY A 143 -8.81 15.85 3.04
C GLY A 143 -9.84 16.70 2.28
N GLU A 144 -10.59 17.55 2.97
CA GLU A 144 -11.55 18.50 2.40
C GLU A 144 -10.88 19.86 2.20
N LEU A 145 -11.01 20.45 1.01
CA LEU A 145 -10.66 21.84 0.77
C LEU A 145 -11.86 22.71 1.11
N VAL A 146 -11.71 23.56 2.14
CA VAL A 146 -12.78 24.42 2.63
C VAL A 146 -12.37 25.87 2.39
N VAL A 147 -13.26 26.65 1.79
CA VAL A 147 -13.14 28.11 1.74
C VAL A 147 -13.73 28.67 3.03
N ARG A 148 -12.98 29.50 3.76
CA ARG A 148 -13.54 30.20 4.93
C ARG A 148 -14.52 31.25 4.41
N GLN A 149 -15.81 31.03 4.58
CA GLN A 149 -16.78 32.07 4.27
C GLN A 149 -16.64 33.18 5.32
N GLN A 150 -16.24 34.38 4.92
CA GLN A 150 -16.25 35.52 5.82
C GLN A 150 -17.66 35.71 6.40
N LEU A 151 -17.74 35.99 7.71
CA LEU A 151 -18.98 36.37 8.38
C LEU A 151 -19.44 37.72 7.80
N LYS A 152 -20.29 37.68 6.77
CA LYS A 152 -21.00 38.87 6.32
C LYS A 152 -22.00 39.22 7.41
N ALA A 153 -21.89 40.43 7.98
CA ALA A 153 -22.94 40.94 8.84
C ALA A 153 -24.25 40.96 8.03
N ASP A 154 -25.32 40.42 8.59
CA ASP A 154 -26.65 40.56 8.01
C ASP A 154 -26.94 42.05 7.85
N LYS A 155 -27.31 42.48 6.64
CA LYS A 155 -27.63 43.88 6.37
C LYS A 155 -28.66 44.33 7.41
N PRO A 156 -28.47 45.48 8.09
CA PRO A 156 -29.48 45.97 9.02
C PRO A 156 -30.79 46.12 8.25
N GLN A 157 -31.82 45.40 8.69
CA GLN A 157 -33.18 45.59 8.20
C GLN A 157 -33.54 47.04 8.57
N THR A 158 -33.55 47.92 7.58
CA THR A 158 -34.05 49.28 7.75
C THR A 158 -35.51 49.17 8.13
N LEU A 159 -35.80 49.48 9.39
CA LEU A 159 -37.16 49.70 9.87
C LEU A 159 -37.61 51.03 9.29
N ASP A 160 -38.26 50.99 8.14
CA ASP A 160 -38.95 52.13 7.57
C ASP A 160 -40.19 52.41 8.45
N SER A 161 -40.18 53.51 9.20
CA SER A 161 -41.33 54.09 9.90
C SER A 161 -41.15 55.60 10.08
#